data_AF-A0A3D1ENK2-F1
#
_entry.id   AF-A0A3D1ENK2-F1
#
_cell.length_a   1.000
_cell.length_b   1.000
_cell.length_c   1.000
_cell.angle_alpha   90.00
_cell.angle_beta   90.00
_cell.angle_gamma   90.00
#
_symmetry.space_group_name_H-M   'P 1'
#
loop_
_entity.id
_entity.type
_entity.pdbx_description
1 polymer ?
#
loop_
_entity_poly.entity_id
_entity_poly.type
_entity_poly.pdbx_seq_one_letter_code
_entity_poly.pdbx_strand_id
1 'polypeptide(L)' 'TKHEGGEIVTSGGRVLGVTALAKDLDRARALANEACAAIEFEGSFFRSDIGAKASSEG' A
#
# COMPACT_ATOMS: atom_id res chain seq x y z
N THR A 1 -1.51 -8.10 -12.40
CA THR A 1 -2.01 -6.92 -13.13
C THR A 1 -2.23 -7.32 -14.58
N LYS A 2 -3.39 -7.00 -15.16
CA LYS A 2 -3.71 -7.28 -16.57
C LYS A 2 -3.80 -5.94 -17.28
N HIS A 3 -3.26 -5.86 -18.49
CA HIS A 3 -3.31 -4.65 -19.31
C HIS A 3 -4.39 -4.87 -20.39
N GLU A 4 -5.45 -4.06 -20.38
CA GLU A 4 -6.41 -4.00 -21.48
C GLU A 4 -6.49 -2.57 -22.00
N GLY A 5 -6.26 -2.39 -23.31
CA GLY A 5 -6.55 -1.13 -24.00
C GLY A 5 -5.80 0.13 -23.54
N GLY A 6 -4.75 0.02 -22.72
CA GLY A 6 -4.03 1.18 -22.17
C GLY A 6 -4.46 1.57 -20.75
N GLU A 7 -5.47 0.90 -20.19
CA GLU A 7 -5.86 1.04 -18.79
C GLU A 7 -5.27 -0.09 -17.93
N ILE A 8 -4.76 0.30 -16.75
CA ILE A 8 -4.30 -0.64 -15.73
C ILE A 8 -5.54 -1.16 -15.01
N VAL A 9 -5.96 -2.38 -15.37
CA VAL A 9 -7.13 -3.02 -14.74
C VAL A 9 -6.69 -4.01 -13.65
N THR A 10 -7.45 -4.05 -12.56
CA THR A 10 -7.21 -4.96 -11.44
C THR A 10 -7.43 -6.40 -11.89
N SER A 11 -6.48 -7.30 -11.63
CA SER A 11 -6.52 -8.69 -12.14
C SER A 11 -6.10 -9.66 -11.05
N GLY A 12 -7.01 -9.87 -10.10
CA GLY A 12 -6.84 -10.76 -8.95
C GLY A 12 -6.87 -10.03 -7.61
N GLY A 13 -7.07 -10.78 -6.52
CA GLY A 13 -7.29 -10.23 -5.17
C GLY A 13 -6.12 -9.45 -4.56
N ARG A 14 -4.91 -9.51 -5.14
CA ARG A 14 -3.76 -8.67 -4.77
C ARG A 14 -3.33 -7.86 -5.97
N VAL A 15 -3.57 -6.54 -5.91
CA VAL A 15 -3.42 -5.63 -7.05
C VAL A 15 -2.07 -4.91 -7.02
N LEU A 16 -1.71 -4.30 -5.88
CA LEU A 16 -0.45 -3.58 -5.66
C LEU A 16 0.12 -3.84 -4.28
N GLY A 17 1.46 -3.76 -4.17
CA GLY A 17 2.17 -3.68 -2.89
C GLY A 17 2.91 -2.35 -2.81
N VAL A 18 2.57 -1.52 -1.83
CA VAL A 18 3.25 -0.23 -1.58
C VAL A 18 4.30 -0.45 -0.48
N THR A 19 5.53 -0.01 -0.73
CA THR A 19 6.63 -0.07 0.25
C THR A 19 7.28 1.29 0.31
N ALA A 20 7.37 1.87 1.51
CA ALA A 20 8.07 3.12 1.75
C ALA A 20 9.30 2.88 2.62
N LEU A 21 10.39 3.59 2.32
CA LEU A 21 11.62 3.59 3.10
C LEU A 21 11.73 4.91 3.84
N ALA A 22 11.99 4.84 5.15
CA ALA A 22 12.22 6.01 5.99
C ALA A 22 13.25 5.67 7.08
N LYS A 23 13.67 6.70 7.81
CA LYS A 23 14.61 6.54 8.94
C LYS A 23 14.03 5.74 10.10
N ASP A 24 12.70 5.79 10.26
CA ASP A 24 11.97 5.18 11.36
C ASP A 24 10.82 4.34 10.82
N LEU A 25 10.51 3.23 11.51
CA LEU A 25 9.40 2.34 11.17
C LEU A 25 8.05 3.06 11.14
N ASP A 26 7.78 3.93 12.11
CA ASP A 26 6.57 4.76 12.15
C ASP A 26 6.49 5.71 10.96
N ARG A 27 7.62 6.31 10.55
CA ARG A 27 7.63 7.20 9.39
C ARG A 27 7.46 6.44 8.08
N ALA A 28 8.10 5.28 7.95
CA ALA A 28 7.94 4.40 6.79
C ALA A 28 6.49 3.93 6.67
N ARG A 29 5.86 3.56 7.78
CA ARG A 29 4.45 3.18 7.83
C ARG A 29 3.52 4.34 7.46
N ALA A 30 3.75 5.53 7.99
CA ALA A 30 2.96 6.71 7.66
C ALA A 30 3.03 7.02 6.16
N LEU A 31 4.23 6.99 5.57
CA LEU A 31 4.43 7.21 4.13
C LEU A 31 3.79 6.12 3.27
N ALA A 32 3.87 4.85 3.70
CA ALA A 32 3.22 3.75 3.00
C ALA A 32 1.69 3.90 3.03
N ASN A 33 1.13 4.25 4.18
CA ASN A 33 -0.31 4.51 4.32
C ASN A 33 -0.76 5.73 3.50
N GLU A 34 0.02 6.80 3.48
CA GLU A 34 -0.27 8.00 2.67
C GLU A 34 -0.23 7.69 1.17
N ALA A 35 0.78 6.94 0.71
CA ALA A 35 0.87 6.51 -0.67
C ALA A 35 -0.26 5.53 -1.05
N CYS A 36 -0.65 4.62 -0.17
CA CYS A 36 -1.84 3.79 -0.35
C CYS A 36 -3.12 4.63 -0.44
N ALA A 37 -3.26 5.65 0.41
CA ALA A 37 -4.42 6.55 0.40
C ALA A 37 -4.46 7.42 -0.87
N ALA A 38 -3.32 7.75 -1.47
CA ALA A 38 -3.25 8.44 -2.75
C ALA A 38 -3.63 7.55 -3.95
N ILE A 39 -3.66 6.23 -3.77
CA ILE A 39 -4.03 5.25 -4.81
C ILE A 39 -5.45 4.76 -4.53
N GLU A 40 -6.44 5.49 -5.07
CA GLU A 40 -7.85 5.08 -5.06
C GLU A 40 -8.29 4.57 -6.43
N PHE A 41 -8.97 3.41 -6.42
CA PHE A 41 -9.66 2.85 -7.58
C PHE A 41 -10.93 2.12 -7.11
N GLU A 42 -11.85 1.85 -8.03
CA GLU A 42 -13.12 1.19 -7.71
C GLU A 42 -12.88 -0.19 -7.06
N GLY A 43 -13.40 -0.37 -5.84
CA GLY A 43 -13.20 -1.57 -5.04
C GLY A 43 -11.83 -1.66 -4.34
N SER A 44 -11.04 -0.59 -4.35
CA SER A 44 -9.77 -0.54 -3.60
C SER A 44 -10.02 -0.65 -2.09
N PHE A 45 -9.29 -1.55 -1.44
CA PHE A 45 -9.28 -1.72 0.00
C PHE A 45 -7.84 -2.00 0.43
N PHE A 46 -7.35 -1.25 1.40
CA PHE A 46 -6.01 -1.43 1.95
C PHE A 46 -6.07 -1.55 3.46
N ARG A 47 -5.13 -2.31 4.04
CA ARG A 47 -4.97 -2.45 5.49
C ARG A 47 -3.96 -1.43 6.01
N SER A 48 -4.40 -0.55 6.89
CA SER A 48 -3.58 0.49 7.52
C SER A 48 -2.88 0.03 8.82
N ASP A 49 -3.15 -1.20 9.26
CA ASP A 49 -2.54 -1.82 10.45
C ASP A 49 -1.24 -2.60 10.17
N ILE A 50 -0.81 -2.66 8.91
CA ILE A 50 0.45 -3.32 8.53
C ILE A 50 1.64 -2.55 9.14
N GLY A 51 2.52 -3.28 9.85
CA GLY A 51 3.70 -2.72 10.51
C GLY A 51 3.45 -2.17 11.93
N ALA A 52 2.20 -2.11 12.40
CA ALA A 52 1.88 -1.55 13.72
C ALA A 52 2.55 -2.27 14.91
N LYS A 53 2.82 -3.58 14.78
CA LYS A 53 3.49 -4.37 15.81
C LYS A 53 5.02 -4.31 15.74
N ALA A 54 5.58 -4.01 14.56
CA ALA A 54 7.03 -3.97 14.37
C ALA A 54 7.69 -2.76 15.06
N SER A 55 6.93 -1.67 15.28
CA SER A 55 7.41 -0.51 16.04
C SER A 55 7.60 -0.77 17.55
N SER A 56 7.15 -1.91 18.09
CA SER A 56 7.24 -2.20 19.53
C SER A 56 8.38 -3.14 19.91
N GLU A 57 9.17 -3.62 18.95
CA GLU A 57 10.34 -4.47 19.20
C GLU A 57 11.59 -3.77 18.64
N GLY A 58 12.08 -2.79 19.39
CA GLY A 58 13.33 -2.05 19.13
C GLY A 58 13.95 -1.58 20.43
#